data_AF-A0A0D8HVH4-F1
#
_entry.id   AF-A0A0D8HVH4-F1
#
_cell.length_a   1.000
_cell.length_b   1.000
_cell.length_c   1.000
_cell.angle_alpha   90.00
_cell.angle_beta   90.00
_cell.angle_gamma   90.00
#
_symmetry.space_group_name_H-M   'P 1'
#
loop_
_entity.id
_entity.type
_entity.pdbx_description
1 polymer ?
#
loop_
_entity_poly.entity_id
_entity_poly.type
_entity_poly.pdbx_seq_one_letter_code
_entity_poly.pdbx_strand_id
1 'polypeptide(L)'
;MADALILRTPGAMTTPGNAPQHVHPLLKTGAVRRFYAGASPIAVGAPVQTLTDLQGSGYGLAAASSGVAPTRQIDGGIHFIRFDGVDDRMDSVSGPALNQPVTVMVLGRFHAVAGTAQPIVNLHTSQGGRYVGMSSGGFLAGQFSTTVVSTTPIDFNWHIFTLVANGASSVIGLDNTETTGDMGTSGTGTSITIGRNGATGFSQIDLSEVIIWPTALTLAERQAERSNLAAAHGLV
;
A
#
# COMPACT_ATOMS: atom_id res chain seq x y z
N MET A 1 -34.64 1.83 -56.97
CA MET A 1 -34.17 2.82 -55.99
C MET A 1 -33.20 2.08 -55.07
N ALA A 2 -31.93 2.46 -55.07
CA ALA A 2 -30.89 1.74 -54.35
C ALA A 2 -30.89 2.15 -52.87
N ASP A 3 -31.00 1.17 -51.99
CA ASP A 3 -31.01 1.34 -50.54
C ASP A 3 -29.57 1.50 -50.05
N ALA A 4 -29.27 2.63 -49.43
CA ALA A 4 -27.92 2.97 -48.98
C ALA A 4 -27.63 2.30 -47.64
N LEU A 5 -26.79 1.27 -47.66
CA LEU A 5 -26.27 0.61 -46.45
C LEU A 5 -25.40 1.60 -45.65
N ILE A 6 -25.94 2.14 -44.56
CA ILE A 6 -25.19 2.97 -43.61
C ILE A 6 -24.28 2.04 -42.79
N LEU A 7 -23.00 1.97 -43.18
CA LEU A 7 -21.96 1.30 -42.41
C LEU A 7 -21.68 2.12 -41.14
N ARG A 8 -22.24 1.70 -40.00
CA ARG A 8 -21.90 2.28 -38.69
C ARG A 8 -20.49 1.82 -38.32
N THR A 9 -19.55 2.76 -38.30
CA THR A 9 -18.21 2.53 -37.75
C THR A 9 -18.35 2.05 -36.31
N PRO A 10 -17.75 0.90 -35.91
CA PRO A 10 -17.75 0.48 -34.53
C PRO A 10 -17.12 1.57 -33.67
N GLY A 11 -17.86 2.06 -32.66
CA GLY A 11 -17.30 2.97 -31.67
C GLY A 11 -16.09 2.32 -31.02
N ALA A 12 -15.01 3.09 -30.85
CA ALA A 12 -13.81 2.61 -30.18
C ALA A 12 -14.20 1.99 -28.84
N MET A 13 -13.94 0.69 -28.69
CA MET A 13 -14.14 -0.03 -27.45
C MET A 13 -13.13 0.56 -26.46
N THR A 14 -13.56 1.51 -25.63
CA THR A 14 -12.73 2.03 -24.55
C THR A 14 -12.35 0.85 -23.68
N THR A 15 -11.05 0.54 -23.59
CA THR A 15 -10.56 -0.56 -22.76
C THR A 15 -11.11 -0.39 -21.34
N PRO A 16 -11.84 -1.38 -20.79
CA PRO A 16 -12.56 -1.26 -19.50
C PRO A 16 -11.71 -0.93 -18.25
N GLY A 17 -10.40 -0.72 -18.37
CA GLY A 17 -9.47 -0.57 -17.25
C GLY A 17 -9.13 0.87 -16.82
N ASN A 18 -9.58 1.90 -17.53
CA ASN A 18 -9.11 3.27 -17.28
C ASN A 18 -10.01 4.12 -16.38
N ALA A 19 -11.25 3.69 -16.11
CA ALA A 19 -12.13 4.41 -15.19
C ALA A 19 -11.68 4.21 -13.73
N PRO A 20 -11.77 5.24 -12.86
CA PRO A 20 -11.63 5.06 -11.43
C PRO A 20 -12.65 4.06 -10.89
N GLN A 21 -12.21 3.18 -10.00
CA GLN A 21 -13.10 2.29 -9.25
C GLN A 21 -13.80 3.06 -8.14
N HIS A 22 -15.01 2.61 -7.80
CA HIS A 22 -15.72 3.09 -6.63
C HIS A 22 -14.91 2.79 -5.37
N VAL A 23 -14.67 3.82 -4.55
CA VAL A 23 -13.96 3.66 -3.27
C VAL A 23 -14.90 2.99 -2.28
N HIS A 24 -14.61 1.75 -1.90
CA HIS A 24 -15.39 1.05 -0.88
C HIS A 24 -15.28 1.77 0.48
N PRO A 25 -16.34 1.79 1.30
CA PRO A 25 -16.27 2.41 2.62
C PRO A 25 -15.32 1.63 3.55
N LEU A 26 -14.68 2.34 4.47
CA LEU A 26 -13.98 1.70 5.60
C LEU A 26 -15.00 1.35 6.67
N LEU A 27 -14.86 0.19 7.31
CA LEU A 27 -15.68 -0.16 8.47
C LEU A 27 -15.23 0.61 9.71
N LYS A 28 -13.92 0.81 9.86
CA LYS A 28 -13.33 1.65 10.90
C LYS A 28 -13.16 3.09 10.44
N THR A 29 -13.93 3.99 11.04
CA THR A 29 -13.78 5.44 10.86
C THR A 29 -12.50 5.99 11.53
N GLY A 30 -12.09 7.19 11.12
CA GLY A 30 -10.94 7.89 11.71
C GLY A 30 -9.59 7.57 11.07
N ALA A 31 -9.59 6.98 9.88
CA ALA A 31 -8.38 6.92 9.06
C ALA A 31 -7.90 8.34 8.75
N VAL A 32 -6.61 8.58 8.84
CA VAL A 32 -5.99 9.90 8.54
C VAL A 32 -5.31 9.93 7.18
N ARG A 33 -5.00 8.76 6.61
CA ARG A 33 -4.50 8.61 5.25
C ARG A 33 -5.13 7.38 4.61
N ARG A 34 -5.46 7.50 3.33
CA ARG A 34 -5.86 6.36 2.50
C ARG A 34 -5.39 6.59 1.07
N PHE A 35 -4.61 5.65 0.57
CA PHE A 35 -4.11 5.65 -0.79
C PHE A 35 -4.61 4.40 -1.49
N TYR A 36 -5.33 4.55 -2.60
CA TYR A 36 -5.90 3.42 -3.34
C TYR A 36 -5.65 3.58 -4.83
N ALA A 37 -4.97 2.60 -5.43
CA ALA A 37 -4.61 2.60 -6.85
C ALA A 37 -5.84 2.61 -7.77
N GLY A 38 -6.94 1.96 -7.37
CA GLY A 38 -8.18 1.92 -8.13
C GLY A 38 -8.89 3.28 -8.25
N ALA A 39 -8.69 4.18 -7.28
CA ALA A 39 -9.25 5.54 -7.34
C ALA A 39 -8.51 6.46 -8.33
N SER A 40 -7.35 6.05 -8.83
CA SER A 40 -6.54 6.87 -9.74
C SER A 40 -7.05 6.76 -11.19
N PRO A 41 -7.33 7.90 -11.87
CA PRO A 41 -7.79 7.94 -13.27
C PRO A 41 -6.65 7.72 -14.29
N ILE A 42 -5.50 7.23 -13.84
CA ILE A 42 -4.30 7.04 -14.68
C ILE A 42 -4.50 5.80 -15.57
N ALA A 43 -4.07 5.85 -16.83
CA ALA A 43 -4.20 4.71 -17.73
C ALA A 43 -3.35 3.51 -17.27
N VAL A 44 -3.79 2.30 -17.57
CA VAL A 44 -2.95 1.09 -17.38
C VAL A 44 -1.66 1.21 -18.20
N GLY A 45 -0.53 0.83 -17.61
CA GLY A 45 0.82 0.96 -18.16
C GLY A 45 1.45 2.34 -18.01
N ALA A 46 0.69 3.37 -17.63
CA ALA A 46 1.22 4.73 -17.48
C ALA A 46 1.94 4.94 -16.14
N PRO A 47 2.96 5.83 -16.09
CA PRO A 47 3.63 6.20 -14.85
C PRO A 47 2.68 6.93 -13.89
N VAL A 48 2.75 6.58 -12.61
CA VAL A 48 1.95 7.16 -11.53
C VAL A 48 2.76 8.23 -10.82
N GLN A 49 2.59 9.47 -11.28
CA GLN A 49 3.31 10.61 -10.72
C GLN A 49 2.80 11.01 -9.35
N THR A 50 1.51 10.85 -9.12
CA THR A 50 0.86 11.23 -7.87
C THR A 50 -0.21 10.22 -7.49
N LEU A 51 -0.31 9.94 -6.19
CA LEU A 51 -1.40 9.19 -5.59
C LEU A 51 -2.10 10.07 -4.56
N THR A 52 -3.37 10.36 -4.83
CA THR A 52 -4.16 11.26 -3.98
C THR A 52 -4.48 10.58 -2.65
N ASP A 53 -4.38 11.33 -1.55
CA ASP A 53 -4.93 10.88 -0.27
C ASP A 53 -6.45 11.06 -0.27
N LEU A 54 -7.17 9.95 -0.16
CA LEU A 54 -8.63 9.91 -0.15
C LEU A 54 -9.24 10.42 1.16
N GLN A 55 -8.44 10.68 2.20
CA GLN A 55 -8.90 11.35 3.42
C GLN A 55 -8.84 12.88 3.33
N GLY A 56 -8.39 13.44 2.19
CA GLY A 56 -8.39 14.89 1.96
C GLY A 56 -7.39 15.66 2.83
N SER A 57 -6.38 15.00 3.38
CA SER A 57 -5.43 15.63 4.31
C SER A 57 -4.41 16.55 3.63
N GLY A 58 -4.36 16.58 2.30
CA GLY A 58 -3.37 17.32 1.52
C GLY A 58 -1.99 16.65 1.45
N TYR A 59 -1.82 15.48 2.07
CA TYR A 59 -0.55 14.73 2.09
C TYR A 59 -0.58 13.55 1.11
N GLY A 60 -0.86 13.86 -0.17
CA GLY A 60 -0.72 12.91 -1.28
C GLY A 60 0.72 12.40 -1.42
N LEU A 61 0.89 11.30 -2.13
CA LEU A 61 2.20 10.76 -2.50
C LEU A 61 2.58 11.26 -3.89
N ALA A 62 3.87 11.52 -4.10
CA ALA A 62 4.42 11.87 -5.40
C ALA A 62 5.68 11.05 -5.69
N ALA A 63 5.84 10.63 -6.95
CA ALA A 63 7.11 10.12 -7.44
C ALA A 63 8.13 11.27 -7.55
N ALA A 64 9.42 10.96 -7.42
CA ALA A 64 10.46 11.99 -7.50
C ALA A 64 10.62 12.56 -8.92
N SER A 65 10.34 11.75 -9.96
CA SER A 65 10.30 12.17 -11.37
C SER A 65 9.56 11.13 -12.21
N SER A 66 9.30 11.42 -13.49
CA SER A 66 8.70 10.45 -14.43
C SER A 66 9.52 9.19 -14.66
N GLY A 67 10.84 9.28 -14.58
CA GLY A 67 11.73 8.15 -14.85
C GLY A 67 11.85 7.16 -13.70
N VAL A 68 11.30 7.50 -12.53
CA VAL A 68 11.35 6.72 -11.28
C VAL A 68 9.94 6.56 -10.68
N ALA A 69 8.92 6.74 -11.54
CA ALA A 69 7.53 6.67 -11.16
C ALA A 69 7.02 5.24 -11.39
N PRO A 70 6.40 4.62 -10.38
CA PRO A 70 5.86 3.28 -10.53
C PRO A 70 4.69 3.29 -11.52
N THR A 71 4.27 2.11 -12.02
CA THR A 71 3.28 2.04 -13.10
C THR A 71 1.87 1.59 -12.67
N ARG A 72 0.86 2.19 -13.30
CA ARG A 72 -0.56 1.76 -13.40
C ARG A 72 -0.69 0.31 -13.83
N GLN A 73 -1.15 -0.65 -13.04
CA GLN A 73 -1.44 -2.00 -13.52
C GLN A 73 -2.81 -2.52 -13.04
N ILE A 74 -3.33 -3.55 -13.73
CA ILE A 74 -4.54 -4.28 -13.35
C ILE A 74 -4.32 -5.77 -13.61
N ASP A 75 -4.70 -6.62 -12.65
CA ASP A 75 -4.61 -8.07 -12.73
C ASP A 75 -5.76 -8.68 -11.92
N GLY A 76 -6.51 -9.63 -12.49
CA GLY A 76 -7.65 -10.25 -11.81
C GLY A 76 -8.74 -9.27 -11.33
N GLY A 77 -8.82 -8.06 -11.91
CA GLY A 77 -9.74 -6.99 -11.46
C GLY A 77 -9.20 -6.11 -10.32
N ILE A 78 -8.03 -6.44 -9.76
CA ILE A 78 -7.33 -5.63 -8.76
C ILE A 78 -6.52 -4.56 -9.47
N HIS A 79 -6.79 -3.30 -9.14
CA HIS A 79 -5.97 -2.17 -9.58
C HIS A 79 -4.81 -1.98 -8.61
N PHE A 80 -3.60 -1.82 -9.13
CA PHE A 80 -2.42 -1.64 -8.30
C PHE A 80 -1.35 -0.79 -8.98
N ILE A 81 -0.38 -0.37 -8.18
CA ILE A 81 0.80 0.36 -8.58
C ILE A 81 1.98 -0.61 -8.45
N ARG A 82 2.70 -0.83 -9.55
CA ARG A 82 3.87 -1.71 -9.60
C ARG A 82 5.15 -0.91 -9.41
N PHE A 83 5.92 -1.29 -8.39
CA PHE A 83 7.27 -0.81 -8.13
C PHE A 83 8.27 -1.86 -8.61
N ASP A 84 9.27 -1.43 -9.39
CA ASP A 84 10.21 -2.33 -10.05
C ASP A 84 11.36 -2.86 -9.16
N GLY A 85 11.55 -2.26 -7.98
CA GLY A 85 12.62 -2.62 -7.05
C GLY A 85 14.01 -2.09 -7.42
N VAL A 86 14.10 -1.14 -8.36
CA VAL A 86 15.35 -0.51 -8.79
C VAL A 86 15.42 0.93 -8.33
N ASP A 87 14.44 1.76 -8.68
CA ASP A 87 14.40 3.17 -8.29
C ASP A 87 13.00 3.74 -8.03
N ASP A 88 11.95 2.97 -8.32
CA ASP A 88 10.58 3.34 -8.10
C ASP A 88 10.29 3.66 -6.63
N ARG A 89 9.73 4.84 -6.38
CA ARG A 89 9.25 5.24 -5.05
C ARG A 89 8.17 6.30 -5.13
N MET A 90 7.38 6.39 -4.08
CA MET A 90 6.53 7.55 -3.85
C MET A 90 6.70 8.09 -2.43
N ASP A 91 6.88 9.39 -2.33
CA ASP A 91 7.09 10.11 -1.08
C ASP A 91 5.94 11.08 -0.82
N SER A 92 5.47 11.17 0.43
CA SER A 92 4.53 12.21 0.82
C SER A 92 5.26 13.53 1.03
N VAL A 93 4.57 14.64 0.80
CA VAL A 93 4.94 15.90 1.44
C VAL A 93 4.93 15.74 2.97
N SER A 94 5.80 16.46 3.67
CA SER A 94 5.83 16.44 5.13
C SER A 94 4.52 16.97 5.71
N GLY A 95 3.92 16.22 6.62
CA GLY A 95 2.71 16.55 7.36
C GLY A 95 2.87 16.39 8.87
N PRO A 96 1.76 16.32 9.63
CA PRO A 96 1.83 16.09 11.06
C PRO A 96 2.45 14.71 11.34
N ALA A 97 3.19 14.61 12.44
CA ALA A 97 3.73 13.35 12.90
C ALA A 97 2.58 12.39 13.29
N LEU A 98 2.65 11.15 12.81
CA LEU A 98 1.74 10.05 13.17
C LEU A 98 2.24 9.34 14.44
N ASN A 99 2.25 10.03 15.58
CA ASN A 99 2.76 9.45 16.82
C ASN A 99 2.04 8.14 17.18
N GLN A 100 2.75 7.21 17.84
CA GLN A 100 2.13 6.00 18.35
C GLN A 100 1.04 6.35 19.39
N PRO A 101 -0.08 5.61 19.44
CA PRO A 101 -0.33 4.41 18.66
C PRO A 101 -0.75 4.69 17.20
N VAL A 102 -0.31 3.84 16.27
CA VAL A 102 -0.67 3.92 14.85
C VAL A 102 -1.00 2.53 14.30
N THR A 103 -2.02 2.44 13.45
CA THR A 103 -2.34 1.24 12.69
C THR A 103 -2.18 1.51 11.20
N VAL A 104 -1.51 0.61 10.49
CA VAL A 104 -1.37 0.63 9.02
C VAL A 104 -1.91 -0.69 8.49
N MET A 105 -2.76 -0.63 7.47
CA MET A 105 -3.12 -1.80 6.66
C MET A 105 -2.71 -1.57 5.22
N VAL A 106 -2.19 -2.62 4.60
CA VAL A 106 -1.66 -2.60 3.24
C VAL A 106 -2.18 -3.81 2.49
N LEU A 107 -2.83 -3.60 1.35
CA LEU A 107 -3.06 -4.66 0.37
C LEU A 107 -1.96 -4.62 -0.68
N GLY A 108 -1.15 -5.67 -0.74
CA GLY A 108 0.00 -5.75 -1.63
C GLY A 108 0.49 -7.18 -1.88
N ARG A 109 1.46 -7.33 -2.77
CA ARG A 109 2.26 -8.55 -2.93
C ARG A 109 3.72 -8.21 -3.23
N PHE A 110 4.62 -9.10 -2.85
CA PHE A 110 6.03 -9.03 -3.24
C PHE A 110 6.27 -9.86 -4.50
N HIS A 111 7.30 -9.53 -5.28
CA HIS A 111 7.72 -10.33 -6.44
C HIS A 111 9.00 -11.12 -6.23
N ALA A 112 9.80 -10.75 -5.24
CA ALA A 112 11.06 -11.42 -4.95
C ALA A 112 11.43 -11.24 -3.48
N VAL A 113 12.07 -12.25 -2.90
CA VAL A 113 12.81 -12.08 -1.64
C VAL A 113 14.17 -11.49 -1.99
N ALA A 114 14.39 -10.22 -1.67
CA ALA A 114 15.73 -9.67 -1.72
C ALA A 114 16.54 -10.11 -0.50
N GLY A 115 17.87 -10.21 -0.65
CA GLY A 115 18.79 -10.42 0.49
C GLY A 115 18.80 -9.27 1.52
N THR A 116 17.96 -8.25 1.33
CA THR A 116 17.79 -7.08 2.19
C THR A 116 16.31 -6.88 2.54
N ALA A 117 16.03 -6.19 3.65
CA ALA A 117 14.65 -5.90 4.05
C ALA A 117 13.97 -4.97 3.03
N GLN A 118 12.76 -5.35 2.60
CA GLN A 118 11.94 -4.67 1.62
C GLN A 118 10.70 -4.06 2.28
N PRO A 119 10.74 -2.79 2.71
CA PRO A 119 9.57 -2.13 3.27
C PRO A 119 8.53 -1.89 2.16
N ILE A 120 7.26 -2.07 2.50
CA ILE A 120 6.16 -1.65 1.63
C ILE A 120 5.85 -0.19 1.92
N VAL A 121 5.61 0.12 3.19
CA VAL A 121 5.32 1.47 3.68
C VAL A 121 6.31 1.81 4.79
N ASN A 122 7.00 2.94 4.63
CA ASN A 122 7.75 3.59 5.68
C ASN A 122 6.98 4.80 6.17
N LEU A 123 6.88 4.95 7.48
CA LEU A 123 6.29 6.08 8.18
C LEU A 123 7.35 7.15 8.49
N HIS A 124 8.40 7.24 7.66
CA HIS A 124 9.45 8.25 7.71
C HIS A 124 10.26 8.26 6.40
N THR A 125 10.72 9.43 5.97
CA THR A 125 11.54 9.60 4.74
C THR A 125 13.05 9.42 4.97
N SER A 126 13.55 9.45 6.21
CA SER A 126 14.97 9.18 6.46
C SER A 126 15.18 7.75 6.97
N GLN A 127 16.23 7.11 6.45
CA GLN A 127 16.60 5.69 6.56
C GLN A 127 15.99 4.89 7.72
N GLY A 128 15.38 3.75 7.38
CA GLY A 128 15.64 2.48 8.05
C GLY A 128 15.15 2.31 9.47
N GLY A 129 13.89 2.62 9.76
CA GLY A 129 13.41 2.21 11.08
C GLY A 129 11.93 2.29 11.39
N ARG A 130 11.05 2.67 10.47
CA ARG A 130 9.62 2.83 10.80
C ARG A 130 8.77 2.28 9.68
N TYR A 131 8.63 0.96 9.59
CA TYR A 131 8.03 0.34 8.42
C TYR A 131 7.21 -0.91 8.73
N VAL A 132 6.39 -1.28 7.74
CA VAL A 132 5.86 -2.62 7.53
C VAL A 132 6.34 -3.13 6.17
N GLY A 133 6.82 -4.37 6.13
CA GLY A 133 7.29 -5.00 4.90
C GLY A 133 7.95 -6.34 5.15
N MET A 134 8.82 -6.77 4.25
CA MET A 134 9.47 -8.08 4.34
C MET A 134 10.89 -7.97 4.90
N SER A 135 11.22 -8.83 5.86
CA SER A 135 12.59 -9.05 6.34
C SER A 135 13.46 -9.71 5.27
N SER A 136 14.78 -9.65 5.42
CA SER A 136 15.72 -10.36 4.53
C SER A 136 15.56 -11.89 4.54
N GLY A 137 14.86 -12.44 5.54
CA GLY A 137 14.53 -13.87 5.62
C GLY A 137 13.25 -14.28 4.88
N GLY A 138 12.53 -13.33 4.26
CA GLY A 138 11.25 -13.62 3.59
C GLY A 138 10.04 -13.67 4.53
N PHE A 139 10.16 -13.13 5.74
CA PHE A 139 9.07 -13.04 6.72
C PHE A 139 8.53 -11.61 6.83
N LEU A 140 7.27 -11.44 7.21
CA LEU A 140 6.72 -10.12 7.53
C LEU A 140 7.49 -9.51 8.70
N ALA A 141 7.80 -8.22 8.60
CA ALA A 141 8.47 -7.47 9.64
C ALA A 141 7.80 -6.10 9.83
N GLY A 142 7.72 -5.70 11.09
CA GLY A 142 7.37 -4.36 11.52
C GLY A 142 8.50 -3.82 12.37
N GLN A 143 8.92 -2.58 12.12
CA GLN A 143 10.03 -1.98 12.84
C GLN A 143 9.70 -0.56 13.28
N PHE A 144 10.04 -0.23 14.53
CA PHE A 144 10.21 1.12 15.05
C PHE A 144 11.59 1.25 15.71
N SER A 145 11.69 1.29 17.04
CA SER A 145 12.98 1.21 17.74
C SER A 145 13.58 -0.20 17.66
N THR A 146 12.71 -1.21 17.65
CA THR A 146 13.04 -2.63 17.54
C THR A 146 12.20 -3.27 16.43
N THR A 147 12.62 -4.44 15.96
CA THR A 147 11.95 -5.17 14.90
C THR A 147 11.19 -6.36 15.47
N VAL A 148 9.93 -6.49 15.08
CA VAL A 148 9.12 -7.70 15.25
C VAL A 148 9.06 -8.39 13.89
N VAL A 149 9.29 -9.71 13.87
CA VAL A 149 9.29 -10.54 12.66
C VAL A 149 8.31 -11.69 12.84
N SER A 150 7.50 -11.98 11.83
CA SER A 150 6.55 -13.08 11.85
C SER A 150 7.28 -14.42 11.77
N THR A 151 6.61 -15.47 12.21
CA THR A 151 7.07 -16.85 12.01
C THR A 151 6.55 -17.46 10.71
N THR A 152 5.54 -16.85 10.10
CA THR A 152 4.97 -17.26 8.81
C THR A 152 5.75 -16.60 7.68
N PRO A 153 6.35 -17.38 6.76
CA PRO A 153 6.95 -16.86 5.54
C PRO A 153 5.88 -16.16 4.68
N ILE A 154 6.27 -15.08 4.01
CA ILE A 154 5.45 -14.43 3.00
C ILE A 154 5.56 -15.24 1.70
N ASP A 155 4.43 -15.47 1.03
CA ASP A 155 4.42 -15.93 -0.35
C ASP A 155 4.16 -14.75 -1.32
N PHE A 156 4.16 -15.01 -2.63
CA PHE A 156 4.05 -13.95 -3.65
C PHE A 156 2.62 -13.67 -4.12
N ASN A 157 1.61 -14.17 -3.40
CA ASN A 157 0.20 -13.85 -3.64
C ASN A 157 -0.18 -12.50 -3.00
N TRP A 158 -1.41 -12.06 -3.28
CA TRP A 158 -1.99 -10.88 -2.65
C TRP A 158 -2.27 -11.16 -1.17
N HIS A 159 -1.76 -10.29 -0.31
CA HIS A 159 -1.95 -10.35 1.13
C HIS A 159 -2.36 -9.00 1.69
N ILE A 160 -3.05 -9.05 2.83
CA ILE A 160 -3.30 -7.87 3.66
C ILE A 160 -2.30 -7.86 4.81
N PHE A 161 -1.32 -6.99 4.71
CA PHE A 161 -0.35 -6.75 5.77
C PHE A 161 -0.90 -5.75 6.77
N THR A 162 -0.76 -6.05 8.06
CA THR A 162 -1.18 -5.18 9.16
C THR A 162 0.02 -4.83 10.03
N LEU A 163 0.06 -3.58 10.49
CA LEU A 163 0.99 -3.11 11.50
C LEU A 163 0.19 -2.31 12.54
N VAL A 164 0.33 -2.64 13.81
CA VAL A 164 -0.10 -1.82 14.94
C VAL A 164 1.15 -1.50 15.76
N ALA A 165 1.61 -0.26 15.72
CA ALA A 165 2.70 0.18 16.56
C ALA A 165 2.13 0.85 17.82
N ASN A 166 2.39 0.23 18.97
CA ASN A 166 1.85 0.63 20.28
C ASN A 166 2.85 0.25 21.40
N GLY A 167 4.11 0.64 21.22
CA GLY A 167 5.20 0.34 22.15
C GLY A 167 5.48 -1.16 22.29
N ALA A 168 5.53 -1.62 23.54
CA ALA A 168 5.79 -3.01 23.90
C ALA A 168 4.66 -3.99 23.53
N SER A 169 3.49 -3.49 23.13
CA SER A 169 2.33 -4.31 22.75
C SER A 169 1.95 -4.06 21.28
N SER A 170 2.95 -4.08 20.41
CA SER A 170 2.79 -3.89 18.97
C SER A 170 2.45 -5.21 18.28
N VAL A 171 1.84 -5.13 17.09
CA VAL A 171 1.39 -6.27 16.31
C VAL A 171 1.80 -6.11 14.84
N ILE A 172 2.25 -7.19 14.22
CA ILE A 172 2.21 -7.34 12.76
C ILE A 172 1.22 -8.44 12.39
N GLY A 173 0.60 -8.32 11.22
CA GLY A 173 -0.33 -9.32 10.72
C GLY A 173 -0.11 -9.64 9.25
N LEU A 174 -0.10 -10.92 8.92
CA LEU A 174 -0.19 -11.45 7.56
C LEU A 174 -1.57 -12.11 7.43
N ASP A 175 -2.47 -11.45 6.71
CA ASP A 175 -3.88 -11.82 6.64
C ASP A 175 -4.47 -12.01 8.04
N ASN A 176 -4.93 -13.22 8.37
CA ASN A 176 -5.55 -13.53 9.66
C ASN A 176 -4.55 -14.00 10.74
N THR A 177 -3.25 -14.04 10.43
CA THR A 177 -2.22 -14.46 11.37
C THR A 177 -1.51 -13.24 11.95
N GLU A 178 -1.47 -13.12 13.28
CA GLU A 178 -0.83 -12.00 13.96
C GLU A 178 0.36 -12.44 14.82
N THR A 179 1.42 -11.64 14.80
CA THR A 179 2.60 -11.77 15.67
C THR A 179 2.69 -10.53 16.54
N THR A 180 2.73 -10.72 17.87
CA THR A 180 2.87 -9.63 18.85
C THR A 180 4.32 -9.50 19.26
N GLY A 181 4.79 -8.28 19.50
CA GLY A 181 6.10 -8.02 20.06
C GLY A 181 6.33 -6.57 20.41
N ASP A 182 7.51 -6.29 20.94
CA ASP A 182 7.95 -4.94 21.26
C ASP A 182 8.60 -4.31 20.02
N MET A 183 8.00 -3.23 19.50
CA MET A 183 8.61 -2.38 18.46
C MET A 183 9.23 -1.10 19.04
N GLY A 184 9.14 -0.91 20.37
CA GLY A 184 9.58 0.28 21.07
C GLY A 184 8.69 1.50 20.83
N THR A 185 9.07 2.61 21.46
CA THR A 185 8.23 3.81 21.59
C THR A 185 8.67 4.98 20.69
N SER A 186 9.57 4.75 19.73
CA SER A 186 9.92 5.77 18.75
C SER A 186 8.65 6.32 18.08
N GLY A 187 8.49 7.64 18.01
CA GLY A 187 7.40 8.25 17.23
C GLY A 187 7.54 7.94 15.74
N THR A 188 6.53 8.22 14.92
CA THR A 188 6.72 8.20 13.46
C THR A 188 7.39 9.47 12.96
N GLY A 189 7.79 9.45 11.69
CA GLY A 189 8.13 10.65 10.95
C GLY A 189 6.92 11.53 10.66
N THR A 190 7.20 12.64 9.98
CA THR A 190 6.21 13.53 9.37
C THR A 190 5.86 13.13 7.94
N SER A 191 6.44 12.06 7.42
CA SER A 191 6.37 11.70 6.00
C SER A 191 6.19 10.20 5.81
N ILE A 192 5.59 9.83 4.69
CA ILE A 192 5.37 8.44 4.28
C ILE A 192 6.15 8.20 2.99
N THR A 193 6.84 7.07 2.91
CA THR A 193 7.51 6.61 1.69
C THR A 193 7.06 5.20 1.36
N ILE A 194 6.72 4.95 0.11
CA ILE A 194 6.37 3.64 -0.43
C ILE A 194 7.42 3.20 -1.44
N GLY A 195 7.78 1.91 -1.41
CA GLY A 195 8.68 1.28 -2.39
C GLY A 195 10.17 1.45 -2.12
N ARG A 196 10.57 2.11 -1.01
CA ARG A 196 11.98 2.39 -0.70
C ARG A 196 12.32 2.28 0.77
N ASN A 197 13.49 1.73 1.09
CA ASN A 197 14.18 1.76 2.37
C ASN A 197 15.48 2.60 2.29
N GLY A 198 15.46 3.81 2.85
CA GLY A 198 16.67 4.63 2.89
C GLY A 198 17.19 5.01 1.51
N ALA A 199 18.51 5.07 1.30
CA ALA A 199 19.06 5.61 0.06
C ALA A 199 18.97 4.65 -1.14
N THR A 200 19.23 3.37 -0.91
CA THR A 200 19.51 2.35 -1.95
C THR A 200 18.65 1.09 -1.86
N GLY A 201 17.82 0.94 -0.82
CA GLY A 201 16.91 -0.20 -0.74
C GLY A 201 15.63 0.11 -1.50
N PHE A 202 15.33 -0.60 -2.59
CA PHE A 202 14.08 -0.48 -3.31
C PHE A 202 13.33 -1.82 -3.26
N SER A 203 12.01 -1.75 -3.14
CA SER A 203 11.15 -2.92 -2.96
C SER A 203 10.43 -3.23 -4.26
N GLN A 204 10.54 -4.47 -4.74
CA GLN A 204 9.79 -4.93 -5.89
C GLN A 204 8.42 -5.46 -5.44
N ILE A 205 7.40 -4.61 -5.52
CA ILE A 205 6.08 -4.85 -4.95
C ILE A 205 4.97 -4.39 -5.90
N ASP A 206 3.82 -5.05 -5.81
CA ASP A 206 2.55 -4.51 -6.27
C ASP A 206 1.79 -3.99 -5.05
N LEU A 207 1.29 -2.76 -5.14
CA LEU A 207 0.52 -2.12 -4.07
C LEU A 207 -0.85 -1.72 -4.59
N SER A 208 -1.92 -2.25 -3.98
CA SER A 208 -3.28 -1.81 -4.30
C SER A 208 -3.73 -0.68 -3.37
N GLU A 209 -3.55 -0.86 -2.06
CA GLU A 209 -4.14 0.06 -1.08
C GLU A 209 -3.34 0.17 0.21
N VAL A 210 -3.29 1.37 0.78
CA VAL A 210 -2.73 1.67 2.11
C VAL A 210 -3.72 2.51 2.89
N ILE A 211 -3.99 2.11 4.13
CA ILE A 211 -4.85 2.86 5.05
C ILE A 211 -4.11 3.04 6.38
N ILE A 212 -4.21 4.23 6.96
CA ILE A 212 -3.52 4.58 8.21
C ILE A 212 -4.50 5.19 9.20
N TRP A 213 -4.55 4.66 10.42
CA TRP A 213 -5.29 5.20 11.55
C TRP A 213 -4.33 5.68 12.64
N PRO A 214 -4.60 6.82 13.29
CA PRO A 214 -3.78 7.37 14.37
C PRO A 214 -4.14 6.74 15.73
N THR A 215 -4.52 5.46 15.72
CA THR A 215 -4.96 4.70 16.88
C THR A 215 -4.51 3.24 16.76
N ALA A 216 -4.36 2.55 17.87
CA ALA A 216 -4.24 1.10 17.88
C ALA A 216 -5.63 0.49 17.69
N LEU A 217 -5.91 -0.06 16.50
CA LEU A 217 -7.15 -0.79 16.29
C LEU A 217 -7.16 -2.05 17.14
N THR A 218 -8.32 -2.45 17.64
CA THR A 218 -8.53 -3.73 18.34
C THR A 218 -8.46 -4.91 17.37
N LEU A 219 -8.30 -6.14 17.89
CA LEU A 219 -8.31 -7.35 17.06
C LEU A 219 -9.58 -7.46 16.20
N ALA A 220 -10.74 -7.20 16.80
CA ALA A 220 -12.03 -7.30 16.11
C ALA A 220 -12.14 -6.26 14.98
N GLU A 221 -11.72 -5.01 15.22
CA GLU A 221 -11.68 -3.97 14.19
C GLU A 221 -10.73 -4.34 13.06
N ARG A 222 -9.55 -4.89 13.38
CA ARG A 222 -8.58 -5.32 12.36
C ARG A 222 -9.13 -6.46 11.51
N GLN A 223 -9.74 -7.47 12.14
CA GLN A 223 -10.34 -8.59 11.42
C GLN A 223 -11.48 -8.13 10.51
N ALA A 224 -12.38 -7.27 11.02
CA ALA A 224 -13.48 -6.72 10.22
C ALA A 224 -12.97 -5.93 9.01
N GLU A 225 -11.99 -5.05 9.22
CA GLU A 225 -11.43 -4.24 8.13
C GLU A 225 -10.67 -5.11 7.11
N ARG A 226 -9.89 -6.10 7.56
CA ARG A 226 -9.26 -7.07 6.64
C ARG A 226 -10.27 -7.80 5.78
N SER A 227 -11.36 -8.30 6.36
CA SER A 227 -12.43 -8.95 5.60
C SER A 227 -13.11 -7.99 4.62
N ASN A 228 -13.30 -6.73 5.00
CA ASN A 228 -13.85 -5.69 4.13
C ASN A 228 -12.94 -5.43 2.92
N LEU A 229 -11.63 -5.24 3.14
CA LEU A 229 -10.67 -5.09 2.05
C LEU A 229 -10.63 -6.34 1.16
N ALA A 230 -10.55 -7.54 1.75
CA ALA A 230 -10.51 -8.78 0.97
C ALA A 230 -11.75 -8.90 0.05
N ALA A 231 -12.94 -8.62 0.59
CA ALA A 231 -14.18 -8.65 -0.19
C ALA A 231 -14.22 -7.58 -1.29
N ALA A 232 -13.77 -6.36 -0.99
CA ALA A 232 -13.76 -5.24 -1.95
C ALA A 232 -12.81 -5.49 -3.14
N HIS A 233 -11.79 -6.33 -2.95
CA HIS A 233 -10.78 -6.66 -3.97
C HIS A 233 -10.91 -8.09 -4.53
N GLY A 234 -11.96 -8.83 -4.17
CA GLY A 234 -12.24 -10.16 -4.72
C GLY A 234 -11.27 -11.25 -4.26
N LEU A 235 -10.72 -11.15 -3.04
CA LEU A 235 -9.77 -12.11 -2.45
C LEU A 235 -10.45 -13.18 -1.58
N VAL A 236 -11.79 -13.29 -1.64
CA VAL A 236 -12.61 -14.20 -0.82
C VAL A 236 -13.05 -15.45 -1.57
#